data_AF-A0A953Q445-F1
#
_entry.id   AF-A0A953Q445-F1
#
_cell.length_a   1.000
_cell.length_b   1.000
_cell.length_c   1.000
_cell.angle_alpha   90.00
_cell.angle_beta   90.00
_cell.angle_gamma   90.00
#
_symmetry.space_group_name_H-M   'P 1'
#
loop_
_entity.id
_entity.type
_entity.pdbx_description
1 polymer ?
#
loop_
_entity_poly.entity_id
_entity_poly.type
_entity_poly.pdbx_seq_one_letter_code
_entity_poly.pdbx_strand_id
1 'polypeptide(L)'
;MALPTTDLREVGTVQALVQLLRTRSYEEIRQRMYDNPPGSAWWTACKTELDVRNGEQMAAALSAMSRVLERLRASTEHFEQLADTLYHTTTEISDQLKTTKDSARRLEVAVYVAIGITLVQLFNLVFEVFRRR
;
A
#
# COMPACT_ATOMS: atom_id res chain seq x y z
N MET A 1 55.29 5.70 39.07
CA MET A 1 53.94 5.40 38.56
C MET A 1 53.63 6.45 37.50
N ALA A 2 53.98 6.19 36.24
CA ALA A 2 53.80 7.16 35.14
C ALA A 2 52.42 6.95 34.52
N LEU A 3 51.61 8.01 34.50
CA LEU A 3 50.26 8.04 33.90
C LEU A 3 50.33 7.85 32.37
N PRO A 4 49.27 7.31 31.74
CA PRO A 4 49.20 7.04 30.31
C PRO A 4 48.97 8.34 29.54
N THR A 5 50.00 9.17 29.43
CA THR A 5 49.93 10.44 28.67
C THR A 5 49.96 10.22 27.16
N THR A 6 50.46 9.07 26.71
CA THR A 6 50.53 8.69 25.30
C THR A 6 49.15 8.49 24.68
N ASP A 7 48.24 7.84 25.42
CA ASP A 7 46.90 7.45 24.98
C ASP A 7 46.01 8.69 24.74
N LEU A 8 46.07 9.66 25.64
CA LEU A 8 45.33 10.94 25.52
C LEU A 8 45.76 11.76 24.30
N ARG A 9 47.04 11.70 23.93
CA ARG A 9 47.58 12.45 22.79
C ARG A 9 47.21 11.81 21.47
N GLU A 10 47.19 10.48 21.42
CA GLU A 10 46.72 9.72 20.25
C GLU A 10 45.22 9.91 20.02
N VAL A 11 44.40 9.85 21.08
CA VAL A 11 42.95 10.15 21.01
C VAL A 11 42.70 11.57 20.50
N GLY A 12 43.43 12.57 21.00
CA GLY A 12 43.32 13.95 20.51
C GLY A 12 43.72 14.11 19.04
N THR A 13 44.72 13.34 18.60
CA THR A 13 45.17 13.34 17.20
C THR A 13 44.12 12.72 16.28
N VAL A 14 43.54 11.58 16.66
CA VAL A 14 42.43 10.95 15.92
C VAL A 14 41.23 11.89 15.82
N GLN A 15 40.86 12.56 16.92
CA GLN A 15 39.73 13.48 16.93
C GLN A 15 39.95 14.70 16.02
N ALA A 16 41.16 15.26 15.99
CA ALA A 16 41.51 16.35 15.07
C ALA A 16 41.45 15.90 13.60
N LEU A 17 41.91 14.68 13.31
CA LEU A 17 41.84 14.09 11.97
C LEU A 17 40.40 13.83 11.53
N VAL A 18 39.53 13.35 12.43
CA VAL A 18 38.09 13.20 12.16
C VAL A 18 37.46 14.55 11.80
N GLN A 19 37.78 15.62 12.54
CA GLN A 19 37.27 16.96 12.23
C GLN A 19 37.71 17.45 10.84
N LEU A 20 38.94 17.12 10.41
CA LEU A 20 39.41 17.43 9.06
C LEU A 20 38.64 16.65 7.99
N LEU A 21 38.37 15.37 8.24
CA LEU A 21 37.67 14.46 7.33
C LEU A 21 36.18 14.79 7.16
N ARG A 22 35.54 15.44 8.14
CA ARG A 22 34.14 15.88 8.03
C ARG A 22 33.83 16.72 6.80
N THR A 23 34.79 17.52 6.34
CA THR A 23 34.62 18.37 5.14
C THR A 23 34.90 17.65 3.82
N ARG A 24 35.34 16.39 3.88
CA ARG A 24 35.76 15.59 2.71
C ARG A 24 34.64 14.68 2.22
N SER A 25 34.72 14.32 0.93
CA SER A 25 33.74 13.43 0.31
C SER A 25 33.88 11.99 0.84
N TYR A 26 32.79 11.23 0.81
CA TYR A 26 32.78 9.85 1.29
C TYR A 26 33.80 8.97 0.55
N GLU A 27 33.88 9.09 -0.77
CA GLU A 27 34.82 8.35 -1.61
C GLU A 27 36.28 8.70 -1.31
N GLU A 28 36.57 9.99 -1.09
CA GLU A 28 37.93 10.44 -0.72
C GLU A 28 38.36 9.89 0.64
N ILE A 29 37.45 9.80 1.61
CA ILE A 29 37.73 9.20 2.93
C ILE A 29 37.96 7.69 2.79
N ARG A 30 37.14 7.02 1.99
CA ARG A 30 37.26 5.57 1.73
C ARG A 30 38.58 5.23 1.06
N GLN A 31 38.98 6.00 0.05
CA GLN A 31 40.27 5.82 -0.62
C GLN A 31 41.43 6.05 0.34
N ARG A 32 41.39 7.13 1.14
CA ARG A 32 42.40 7.38 2.18
C ARG A 32 42.46 6.30 3.25
N MET A 33 41.35 5.65 3.57
CA MET A 33 41.36 4.51 4.48
C MET A 33 42.15 3.33 3.91
N TYR A 34 42.09 3.07 2.61
CA TYR A 34 42.87 2.01 1.95
C TYR A 34 44.35 2.38 1.75
N ASP A 35 44.65 3.67 1.60
CA ASP A 35 46.02 4.16 1.45
C ASP A 35 46.83 4.13 2.76
N ASN A 36 46.17 4.00 3.91
CA ASN A 36 46.81 4.03 5.24
C ASN A 36 46.78 2.65 5.92
N PRO A 37 47.84 2.27 6.67
CA PRO A 37 47.90 0.97 7.31
C PRO A 37 46.82 0.84 8.40
N PRO A 38 46.20 -0.35 8.53
CA PRO A 38 45.18 -0.60 9.54
C PRO A 38 45.77 -0.44 10.94
N GLY A 39 45.03 0.25 11.82
CA GLY A 39 45.47 0.58 13.19
C GLY A 39 46.26 1.90 13.32
N SER A 40 46.59 2.58 12.22
CA SER A 40 47.11 3.95 12.29
C SER A 40 46.05 4.95 12.73
N ALA A 41 46.46 6.08 13.33
CA ALA A 41 45.54 7.16 13.71
C ALA A 41 44.72 7.70 12.53
N TRP A 42 45.31 7.74 11.33
CA TRP A 42 44.61 8.11 10.08
C TRP A 42 43.57 7.07 9.67
N TRP A 43 43.92 5.79 9.71
CA TRP A 43 42.98 4.71 9.39
C TRP A 43 41.80 4.70 10.37
N THR A 44 42.07 4.84 11.67
CA THR A 44 41.05 4.90 12.71
C THR A 44 40.15 6.11 12.53
N ALA A 45 40.70 7.30 12.24
CA ALA A 45 39.91 8.50 11.96
C ALA A 45 39.01 8.35 10.72
N CYS A 46 39.54 7.80 9.62
CA CYS A 46 38.76 7.51 8.42
C CYS A 46 37.64 6.51 8.70
N LYS A 47 37.94 5.42 9.42
CA LYS A 47 36.94 4.42 9.79
C LYS A 47 35.84 5.00 10.67
N THR A 48 36.19 5.76 11.71
CA THR A 48 35.20 6.39 12.60
C THR A 48 34.27 7.32 11.83
N GLU A 49 34.79 8.16 10.93
CA GLU A 49 33.95 9.06 10.12
C GLU A 49 33.06 8.30 9.12
N LEU A 50 33.57 7.22 8.50
CA LEU A 50 32.76 6.36 7.62
C LEU A 50 31.66 5.64 8.40
N ASP A 51 31.96 5.11 9.59
CA ASP A 51 30.98 4.44 10.45
C ASP A 51 29.87 5.40 10.90
N VAL A 52 30.22 6.64 11.24
CA VAL A 52 29.23 7.69 11.56
C VAL A 52 28.32 7.98 10.36
N ARG A 53 28.88 8.22 9.18
CA ARG A 53 28.09 8.50 7.96
C ARG A 53 27.23 7.32 7.53
N ASN A 54 27.75 6.10 7.63
CA ASN A 54 26.98 4.89 7.35
C ASN A 54 25.82 4.75 8.34
N GLY A 55 26.06 5.05 9.62
CA GLY A 55 25.01 5.08 10.65
C GLY A 55 23.93 6.13 10.37
N GLU A 56 24.31 7.34 9.97
CA GLU A 56 23.38 8.41 9.58
C GLU A 56 22.55 8.04 8.35
N GLN A 57 23.19 7.49 7.30
CA GLN A 57 22.49 7.00 6.11
C GLN A 57 21.52 5.88 6.44
N MET A 58 21.91 4.94 7.30
CA MET A 58 21.05 3.84 7.73
C MET A 58 19.88 4.35 8.57
N ALA A 59 20.09 5.29 9.49
CA ALA A 59 19.04 5.93 10.26
C ALA A 59 18.04 6.68 9.35
N ALA A 60 18.54 7.42 8.36
CA ALA A 60 17.71 8.08 7.37
C ALA A 60 16.89 7.07 6.55
N ALA A 61 17.51 5.99 6.08
CA ALA A 61 16.82 4.92 5.35
C ALA A 61 15.73 4.24 6.19
N LEU A 62 16.01 3.95 7.47
CA LEU A 62 15.03 3.36 8.39
C LEU A 62 13.84 4.30 8.63
N SER A 63 14.08 5.60 8.78
CA SER A 63 13.00 6.59 8.92
C SER A 63 12.16 6.74 7.65
N ALA A 64 12.79 6.64 6.47
CA ALA A 64 12.09 6.63 5.20
C ALA A 64 11.24 5.36 5.05
N MET A 65 11.79 4.19 5.42
CA MET A 65 11.07 2.92 5.41
C MET A 65 9.89 2.91 6.37
N SER A 66 10.03 3.47 7.58
CA SER A 66 8.90 3.54 8.53
C SER A 66 7.76 4.39 7.96
N ARG A 67 8.09 5.51 7.30
CA ARG A 67 7.08 6.35 6.63
C ARG A 67 6.39 5.63 5.48
N VAL A 68 7.12 4.82 4.72
CA VAL A 68 6.55 4.01 3.63
C VAL A 68 5.66 2.90 4.19
N LEU A 69 6.09 2.25 5.27
CA LEU A 69 5.34 1.19 5.94
C LEU A 69 4.02 1.72 6.53
N GLU A 70 4.02 2.92 7.11
CA GLU A 70 2.81 3.58 7.59
C GLU A 70 1.82 3.89 6.45
N ARG A 71 2.33 4.39 5.31
CA ARG A 71 1.49 4.62 4.12
C ARG A 71 0.93 3.34 3.54
N LEU A 72 1.73 2.26 3.53
CA LEU A 72 1.28 0.93 3.11
C LEU A 72 0.18 0.41 4.01
N ARG A 73 0.34 0.55 5.34
CA ARG A 73 -0.67 0.15 6.31
C ARG A 73 -1.99 0.88 6.09
N ALA A 74 -1.94 2.21 5.98
CA ALA A 74 -3.12 3.02 5.65
C ALA A 74 -3.76 2.61 4.31
N SER A 75 -2.95 2.30 3.29
CA SER A 75 -3.47 1.81 2.00
C SER A 75 -4.17 0.46 2.14
N THR A 76 -3.65 -0.47 2.94
CA THR A 76 -4.27 -1.78 3.18
C THR A 76 -5.61 -1.63 3.88
N GLU A 77 -5.71 -0.74 4.88
CA GLU A 77 -6.96 -0.43 5.57
C GLU A 77 -8.01 0.12 4.59
N HIS A 78 -7.61 1.01 3.67
CA HIS A 78 -8.49 1.48 2.60
C HIS A 78 -8.92 0.37 1.61
N PHE A 79 -8.03 -0.56 1.28
CA PHE A 79 -8.37 -1.70 0.42
C PHE A 79 -9.36 -2.65 1.08
N GLU A 80 -9.22 -2.90 2.38
CA GLU A 80 -10.15 -3.71 3.16
C GLU A 80 -11.54 -3.06 3.19
N GLN A 81 -11.60 -1.74 3.44
CA GLN A 81 -12.87 -1.00 3.41
C GLN A 81 -13.53 -1.00 2.03
N LEU A 82 -12.75 -0.89 0.95
CA LEU A 82 -13.26 -1.00 -0.42
C LEU A 82 -13.76 -2.42 -0.73
N ALA A 83 -13.07 -3.45 -0.26
CA ALA A 83 -13.47 -4.84 -0.44
C ALA A 83 -14.79 -5.14 0.29
N ASP A 84 -14.95 -4.67 1.53
CA ASP A 84 -16.20 -4.80 2.28
C ASP A 84 -17.35 -4.06 1.60
N THR A 85 -17.10 -2.84 1.11
CA THR A 85 -18.09 -2.06 0.37
C THR A 85 -18.49 -2.78 -0.92
N LEU A 86 -17.52 -3.34 -1.66
CA LEU A 86 -17.80 -4.11 -2.87
C LEU A 86 -18.61 -5.38 -2.58
N TYR A 87 -18.27 -6.08 -1.49
CA TYR A 87 -19.02 -7.25 -1.05
C TYR A 87 -20.47 -6.89 -0.71
N HIS A 88 -20.67 -5.82 0.08
CA HIS A 88 -22.01 -5.38 0.47
C HIS A 88 -22.83 -4.94 -0.75
N THR A 89 -22.26 -4.10 -1.61
CA THR A 89 -22.94 -3.64 -2.84
C THR A 89 -23.24 -4.78 -3.79
N THR A 90 -22.36 -5.76 -3.95
CA THR A 90 -22.62 -6.96 -4.76
C THR A 90 -23.75 -7.80 -4.19
N THR A 91 -23.81 -7.93 -2.87
CA THR A 91 -24.87 -8.66 -2.17
C THR A 91 -26.22 -7.95 -2.35
N GLU A 92 -26.26 -6.62 -2.17
CA GLU A 92 -27.45 -5.81 -2.40
C GLU A 92 -27.93 -5.88 -3.86
N ILE A 93 -27.01 -5.78 -4.83
CA ILE A 93 -27.35 -5.92 -6.25
C ILE A 93 -27.91 -7.32 -6.52
N SER A 94 -27.31 -8.37 -5.97
CA SER A 94 -27.81 -9.74 -6.09
C SER A 94 -29.24 -9.88 -5.56
N ASP A 95 -29.53 -9.29 -4.40
CA ASP A 95 -30.85 -9.38 -3.79
C ASP A 95 -31.90 -8.52 -4.52
N GLN A 96 -31.51 -7.35 -5.02
CA GLN A 96 -32.34 -6.57 -5.94
C GLN A 96 -32.63 -7.38 -7.22
N LEU A 97 -31.64 -8.05 -7.80
CA LEU A 97 -31.80 -8.83 -9.02
C LEU A 97 -32.77 -10.01 -8.81
N LYS A 98 -32.68 -10.71 -7.67
CA LYS A 98 -33.64 -11.77 -7.29
C LYS A 98 -35.05 -11.22 -7.16
N THR A 99 -35.20 -10.08 -6.50
CA THR A 99 -36.49 -9.41 -6.31
C THR A 99 -37.10 -8.97 -7.64
N THR A 100 -36.28 -8.42 -8.54
CA THR A 100 -36.69 -8.05 -9.90
C THR A 100 -37.08 -9.29 -10.71
N LYS A 101 -36.34 -10.39 -10.60
CA LYS A 101 -36.66 -11.65 -11.28
C LYS A 101 -38.00 -12.23 -10.83
N ASP A 102 -38.27 -12.24 -9.52
CA ASP A 102 -39.55 -12.69 -8.99
C ASP A 102 -40.71 -11.78 -9.41
N SER A 103 -40.47 -10.48 -9.50
CA SER A 103 -41.44 -9.51 -10.01
C SER A 103 -41.72 -9.70 -11.50
N ALA A 104 -40.67 -9.95 -12.30
CA ALA A 104 -40.81 -10.24 -13.73
C ALA A 104 -41.60 -11.54 -13.96
N ARG A 105 -41.38 -12.57 -13.15
CA ARG A 105 -42.15 -13.82 -13.20
C ARG A 105 -43.64 -13.59 -12.87
N ARG A 106 -43.95 -12.75 -11.88
CA ARG A 106 -45.34 -12.38 -11.56
C ARG A 106 -46.01 -11.60 -12.71
N LEU A 107 -45.27 -10.71 -13.35
CA LEU A 107 -45.75 -9.97 -14.52
C LEU A 107 -46.06 -10.92 -15.69
N GLU A 108 -45.19 -11.90 -15.95
CA GLU A 108 -45.39 -12.89 -17.01
C GLU A 108 -46.70 -13.67 -16.81
N VAL A 109 -46.98 -14.12 -15.58
CA VAL A 109 -48.24 -14.79 -15.25
C VAL A 109 -49.45 -13.88 -15.48
N ALA A 110 -49.38 -12.61 -15.07
CA ALA A 110 -50.46 -11.64 -15.29
C ALA A 110 -50.75 -11.41 -16.79
N VAL A 111 -49.70 -11.37 -17.62
CA VAL A 111 -49.83 -11.23 -19.08
C VAL A 111 -50.54 -12.44 -19.68
N TYR A 112 -50.17 -13.67 -19.30
CA TYR A 112 -50.86 -14.87 -19.80
C TYR A 112 -52.35 -14.90 -19.42
N VAL A 113 -52.70 -14.47 -18.20
CA VAL A 113 -54.10 -14.37 -17.77
C VAL A 113 -54.86 -13.33 -18.60
N ALA A 114 -54.27 -12.16 -18.85
CA ALA A 114 -54.87 -11.13 -19.69
C ALA A 114 -55.12 -11.62 -21.13
N ILE A 115 -54.15 -12.34 -21.72
CA ILE A 115 -54.31 -12.97 -23.03
C ILE A 115 -55.46 -14.00 -23.00
N GLY A 116 -55.55 -14.84 -21.97
CA GLY A 116 -56.65 -15.79 -21.81
C GLY A 116 -58.03 -15.11 -21.76
N ILE A 117 -58.17 -14.04 -20.98
CA ILE A 117 -59.42 -13.28 -20.86
C ILE A 117 -59.80 -12.65 -22.20
N THR A 118 -58.85 -12.03 -22.89
CA THR A 118 -59.10 -11.39 -24.20
C THR A 118 -59.51 -12.41 -25.26
N LEU A 119 -58.93 -13.61 -25.27
CA LEU A 119 -59.35 -14.69 -26.16
C LEU A 119 -60.79 -15.15 -25.88
N VAL A 120 -61.17 -15.33 -24.62
CA VAL A 120 -62.54 -15.70 -24.24
C VAL A 120 -63.53 -14.60 -24.61
N GLN A 121 -63.19 -13.33 -24.36
CA GLN A 121 -64.01 -12.18 -24.75
C GLN A 121 -64.19 -12.11 -26.27
N LEU A 122 -63.13 -12.31 -27.04
CA LEU A 122 -63.18 -12.34 -28.51
C LEU A 122 -64.09 -13.48 -28.98
N PHE A 123 -63.95 -14.68 -28.40
CA PHE A 123 -64.75 -15.84 -28.77
C PHE A 123 -66.23 -15.63 -28.47
N ASN A 124 -66.57 -15.07 -27.31
CA ASN A 124 -67.95 -14.70 -26.96
C ASN A 124 -68.52 -13.66 -27.92
N LEU A 125 -67.74 -12.65 -28.30
CA LEU A 125 -68.18 -11.61 -29.25
C LEU A 125 -68.46 -12.22 -30.64
N VAL A 126 -67.58 -13.07 -31.13
CA VAL A 126 -67.77 -13.79 -32.41
C VAL A 126 -69.02 -14.66 -32.33
N PHE A 127 -69.18 -15.46 -31.27
CA PHE A 127 -70.38 -16.28 -31.08
C PHE A 127 -71.65 -15.44 -31.03
N GLU A 128 -71.65 -14.29 -30.34
CA GLU A 128 -72.81 -13.43 -30.25
C GLU A 128 -73.17 -12.79 -31.60
N VAL A 129 -72.18 -12.39 -32.40
CA VAL A 129 -72.37 -11.89 -33.77
C VAL A 129 -72.93 -12.98 -34.68
N PHE A 130 -72.38 -14.20 -34.62
CA PHE A 130 -72.88 -15.33 -35.43
C PHE A 130 -74.25 -15.83 -34.97
N ARG A 131 -74.62 -15.68 -33.69
CA ARG A 131 -75.95 -16.06 -33.18
C ARG A 131 -77.03 -15.02 -33.48
N ARG A 132 -76.66 -13.76 -33.71
CA ARG A 132 -77.59 -12.68 -34.10
C ARG A 132 -77.83 -12.58 -35.61
N ARG A 133 -77.00 -13.25 -36.43
CA ARG A 133 -77.18 -13.39 -37.88
C ARG A 133 -77.98 -14.63 -38.21
#